data_AF-A0A2E8S0B4-F1
#
_entry.id   AF-A0A2E8S0B4-F1
#
_cell.length_a   1.000
_cell.length_b   1.000
_cell.length_c   1.000
_cell.angle_alpha   90.00
_cell.angle_beta   90.00
_cell.angle_gamma   90.00
#
_symmetry.space_group_name_H-M   'P 1'
#
loop_
_entity.id
_entity.type
_entity.pdbx_description
1 polymer ?
#
loop_
_entity_poly.entity_id
_entity_poly.type
_entity_poly.pdbx_seq_one_letter_code
_entity_poly.pdbx_strand_id
1 'polypeptide(L)'
;MGIFEATSIDRRVKEFQSPRPLTHDLLVNTVEQLGAELDSVVISELRDHTYYAKLRVRQEGGLVEIDSRPSDAIAVAVTCEPPLPIYVAEEVLEDLID
;
A
#
# COMPACT_ATOMS: atom_id res chain seq x y z
N MET A 1 1.01 11.96 -7.23
CA MET A 1 1.14 10.58 -7.76
C MET A 1 1.37 10.64 -9.26
N GLY A 2 2.20 9.76 -9.82
CA GLY A 2 2.42 9.68 -11.27
C GLY A 2 1.33 8.90 -12.00
N ILE A 3 1.33 8.99 -13.34
CA ILE A 3 0.32 8.35 -14.21
C ILE A 3 0.40 6.82 -14.15
N PHE A 4 1.61 6.25 -14.01
CA PHE A 4 1.80 4.81 -13.96
C PHE A 4 1.21 4.21 -12.68
N GLU A 5 1.43 4.87 -11.54
CA GLU A 5 0.88 4.48 -10.26
C GLU A 5 -0.66 4.54 -10.28
N ALA A 6 -1.23 5.66 -10.75
CA ALA A 6 -2.67 5.81 -10.89
C ALA A 6 -3.29 4.74 -11.82
N THR A 7 -2.62 4.43 -12.93
CA THR A 7 -3.07 3.40 -13.87
C THR A 7 -3.04 2.00 -13.24
N SER A 8 -2.03 1.71 -12.42
CA SER A 8 -1.92 0.41 -11.74
C SER A 8 -3.03 0.21 -10.70
N ILE A 9 -3.38 1.26 -9.97
CA ILE A 9 -4.49 1.27 -9.02
C ILE A 9 -5.84 1.12 -9.75
N ASP A 10 -6.09 1.94 -10.78
CA ASP A 10 -7.35 1.93 -11.54
C ASP A 10 -7.65 0.54 -12.15
N ARG A 11 -6.63 -0.13 -12.70
CA ARG A 11 -6.78 -1.48 -13.25
C ARG A 11 -7.23 -2.49 -12.22
N ARG A 12 -6.64 -2.45 -11.02
CA ARG A 12 -6.95 -3.42 -9.96
C ARG A 12 -8.32 -3.18 -9.36
N VAL A 13 -8.69 -1.91 -9.16
CA VAL A 13 -10.03 -1.50 -8.73
C VAL A 13 -11.11 -1.93 -9.74
N LYS A 14 -10.77 -1.94 -11.05
CA LYS A 14 -11.64 -2.44 -12.12
C LYS A 14 -11.55 -3.96 -12.34
N GLU A 15 -10.87 -4.68 -11.45
CA GLU A 15 -10.69 -6.14 -11.50
C GLU A 15 -10.10 -6.66 -12.82
N PHE A 16 -9.29 -5.83 -13.51
CA PHE A 16 -8.65 -6.23 -14.75
C PHE A 16 -7.50 -7.22 -14.48
N GLN A 17 -7.65 -8.47 -14.91
CA GLN A 17 -6.64 -9.51 -14.75
C GLN A 17 -5.63 -9.50 -15.90
N SER A 18 -4.34 -9.45 -15.55
CA SER A 18 -3.22 -9.60 -16.49
C SER A 18 -2.85 -11.08 -16.66
N PRO A 19 -2.42 -11.55 -17.85
CA PRO A 19 -2.00 -12.94 -18.07
C PRO A 19 -0.74 -13.34 -17.27
N ARG A 20 0.02 -12.36 -16.76
CA ARG A 20 1.17 -12.55 -15.89
C ARG A 20 1.13 -11.54 -14.74
N PRO A 21 1.66 -11.89 -13.54
CA PRO A 21 1.73 -10.97 -12.40
C PRO A 21 2.44 -9.67 -12.78
N LEU A 22 1.82 -8.53 -12.46
CA LEU A 22 2.43 -7.22 -12.55
C LEU A 22 3.21 -6.91 -11.26
N THR A 23 3.79 -5.71 -11.15
CA THR A 23 4.69 -5.36 -10.05
C THR A 23 4.08 -5.54 -8.66
N HIS A 24 2.85 -5.08 -8.45
CA HIS A 24 2.18 -5.21 -7.16
C HIS A 24 1.75 -6.66 -6.89
N ASP A 25 1.33 -7.41 -7.91
CA ASP A 25 1.04 -8.84 -7.77
C ASP A 25 2.31 -9.61 -7.38
N LEU A 26 3.45 -9.29 -8.00
CA LEU A 26 4.75 -9.87 -7.66
C LEU A 26 5.12 -9.59 -6.21
N LEU A 27 4.92 -8.35 -5.74
CA LEU A 27 5.25 -7.97 -4.37
C LEU A 27 4.36 -8.70 -3.36
N VAL A 28 3.05 -8.75 -3.58
CA VAL A 28 2.10 -9.49 -2.73
C VAL A 28 2.51 -10.96 -2.65
N ASN A 29 2.68 -11.61 -3.81
CA ASN A 29 3.10 -13.01 -3.87
C ASN A 29 4.46 -13.23 -3.18
N THR A 30 5.40 -12.29 -3.29
CA THR A 30 6.72 -12.42 -2.65
C THR A 30 6.61 -12.42 -1.14
N VAL A 31 5.82 -11.50 -0.56
CA VAL A 31 5.60 -11.43 0.89
C VAL A 31 4.96 -12.72 1.41
N GLU A 32 3.93 -13.20 0.73
CA GLU A 32 3.25 -14.45 1.08
C GLU A 32 4.17 -15.68 1.00
N GLN A 33 4.96 -15.79 -0.08
CA GLN A 33 5.88 -16.92 -0.28
C GLN A 33 7.06 -16.92 0.73
N LEU A 34 7.37 -15.75 1.31
CA LEU A 34 8.34 -15.64 2.41
C LEU A 34 7.72 -15.94 3.79
N GLY A 35 6.45 -16.36 3.84
CA GLY A 35 5.76 -16.74 5.07
C GLY A 35 5.29 -15.54 5.91
N ALA A 36 5.11 -14.39 5.29
CA ALA A 36 4.60 -13.19 5.94
C ALA A 36 3.22 -12.81 5.38
N GLU A 37 2.46 -12.03 6.16
CA GLU A 37 1.10 -11.61 5.82
C GLU A 37 1.04 -10.09 5.70
N LEU A 38 0.48 -9.58 4.62
CA LEU A 38 0.21 -8.14 4.47
C LEU A 38 -0.97 -7.76 5.38
N ASP A 39 -0.76 -6.80 6.27
CA ASP A 39 -1.72 -6.48 7.34
C ASP A 39 -2.52 -5.21 7.02
N SER A 40 -1.83 -4.10 6.77
CA SER A 40 -2.48 -2.79 6.58
C SER A 40 -1.53 -1.76 5.97
N VAL A 41 -2.11 -0.64 5.51
CA VAL A 41 -1.35 0.55 5.09
C VAL A 41 -1.66 1.70 6.03
N VAL A 42 -0.63 2.48 6.40
CA VAL A 42 -0.79 3.70 7.19
C VAL A 42 -0.12 4.86 6.49
N ILE A 43 -0.89 5.89 6.13
CA ILE A 43 -0.33 7.19 5.72
C ILE A 43 0.01 7.92 7.02
N SER A 44 1.30 7.99 7.34
CA SER A 44 1.77 8.31 8.69
C SER A 44 2.08 9.78 8.90
N GLU A 45 2.65 10.46 7.90
CA GLU A 45 3.22 11.79 8.07
C GLU A 45 3.18 12.61 6.78
N LEU A 46 3.08 13.93 6.92
CA LEU A 46 3.33 14.91 5.88
C LEU A 46 4.54 15.76 6.31
N ARG A 47 5.61 15.71 5.53
CA ARG A 47 6.82 16.51 5.80
C ARG A 47 7.32 17.15 4.52
N ASP A 48 7.56 18.46 4.57
CA ASP A 48 8.07 19.23 3.43
C ASP A 48 7.21 18.97 2.15
N HIS A 49 5.88 19.00 2.31
CA HIS A 49 4.89 18.67 1.28
C HIS A 49 4.98 17.26 0.68
N THR A 50 5.69 16.34 1.35
CA THR A 50 5.85 14.95 0.96
C THR A 50 5.13 14.04 1.95
N TYR A 51 4.17 13.27 1.45
CA TYR A 51 3.47 12.27 2.25
C TYR A 51 4.29 10.98 2.37
N TYR A 52 4.31 10.40 3.56
CA TYR A 52 4.94 9.14 3.88
C TYR A 52 3.90 8.09 4.28
N ALA A 53 4.17 6.84 3.95
CA ALA A 53 3.33 5.72 4.35
C ALA A 53 4.15 4.54 4.85
N LYS A 54 3.50 3.69 5.63
CA LYS A 54 4.02 2.39 6.08
C LYS A 54 3.13 1.28 5.52
N LEU A 55 3.75 0.30 4.87
CA LEU A 55 3.14 -0.99 4.61
C LEU A 55 3.44 -1.90 5.80
N ARG A 56 2.40 -2.33 6.50
CA ARG A 56 2.51 -3.19 7.67
C ARG A 56 2.44 -4.65 7.26
N VAL A 57 3.41 -5.43 7.69
CA VAL A 57 3.56 -6.85 7.37
C VAL A 57 3.71 -7.62 8.67
N ARG A 58 2.91 -8.67 8.86
CA ARG A 58 2.98 -9.57 10.00
C ARG A 58 3.90 -10.74 9.67
N GLN A 59 4.88 -11.00 10.53
CA GLN A 59 5.81 -12.13 10.39
C GLN A 59 6.21 -12.64 11.77
N GLU A 60 6.16 -13.96 11.99
CA GLU A 60 6.56 -14.60 13.27
C GLU A 60 5.86 -14.02 14.52
N GLY A 61 4.63 -13.51 14.36
CA GLY A 61 3.85 -12.89 15.44
C GLY A 61 4.23 -11.43 15.73
N GLY A 62 5.23 -10.87 15.04
CA GLY A 62 5.58 -9.46 15.07
C GLY A 62 4.94 -8.67 13.93
N LEU A 63 4.92 -7.35 14.08
CA LEU A 63 4.50 -6.40 13.04
C LEU A 63 5.73 -5.63 12.56
N VAL A 64 6.02 -5.73 11.27
CA VAL A 64 7.11 -5.03 10.59
C VAL A 64 6.50 -3.89 9.78
N GLU A 65 7.04 -2.68 9.95
CA GLU A 65 6.64 -1.52 9.15
C GLU A 65 7.67 -1.24 8.07
N ILE A 66 7.25 -1.32 6.81
CA ILE A 66 8.07 -1.06 5.64
C ILE A 66 7.77 0.36 5.15
N ASP A 67 8.81 1.19 5.08
CA ASP A 67 8.70 2.54 4.53
C ASP A 67 8.26 2.51 3.06
N SER A 68 7.30 3.35 2.71
CA SER A 68 6.71 3.36 1.37
C SER A 68 6.16 4.73 1.01
N ARG A 69 6.13 5.02 -0.30
CA ARG A 69 5.32 6.13 -0.80
C ARG A 69 3.84 5.73 -0.66
N PRO A 70 2.93 6.67 -0.34
CA PRO A 70 1.50 6.36 -0.27
C PRO A 70 0.95 5.70 -1.54
N SER A 71 1.42 6.09 -2.72
CA SER A 71 0.99 5.50 -3.99
C SER A 71 1.29 4.00 -4.09
N ASP A 72 2.47 3.58 -3.65
CA ASP A 72 2.90 2.18 -3.73
C ASP A 72 2.16 1.35 -2.68
N ALA A 73 2.05 1.87 -1.46
CA ALA A 73 1.30 1.21 -0.38
C ALA A 73 -0.17 1.01 -0.76
N ILE A 74 -0.84 2.04 -1.30
CA ILE A 74 -2.23 1.94 -1.77
C ILE A 74 -2.35 0.93 -2.90
N ALA A 75 -1.42 0.93 -3.86
CA ALA A 75 -1.44 -0.03 -4.96
C ALA A 75 -1.31 -1.48 -4.44
N VAL A 76 -0.49 -1.74 -3.43
CA VAL A 76 -0.42 -3.05 -2.76
C VAL A 76 -1.74 -3.38 -2.04
N ALA A 77 -2.30 -2.44 -1.29
CA ALA A 77 -3.53 -2.64 -0.54
C ALA A 77 -4.70 -3.06 -1.44
N VAL A 78 -4.89 -2.36 -2.58
CA VAL A 78 -5.94 -2.73 -3.55
C VAL A 78 -5.61 -4.00 -4.33
N THR A 79 -4.34 -4.44 -4.33
CA THR A 79 -3.92 -5.68 -5.01
C THR A 79 -4.18 -6.93 -4.18
N CYS A 80 -4.34 -6.80 -2.87
CA CYS A 80 -4.69 -7.93 -2.01
C CYS A 80 -6.17 -8.33 -2.18
N GLU A 81 -6.46 -9.60 -1.91
CA GLU A 81 -7.82 -10.14 -1.93
C GLU A 81 -8.12 -10.85 -0.59
N PRO A 82 -8.95 -10.26 0.29
CA PRO A 82 -9.60 -8.95 0.16
C PRO A 82 -8.61 -7.78 0.22
N PRO A 83 -9.01 -6.58 -0.27
CA PRO A 83 -8.17 -5.38 -0.16
C PRO A 83 -7.82 -5.07 1.30
N LEU A 84 -6.61 -4.58 1.52
CA LEU A 84 -6.13 -4.25 2.88
C LEU A 84 -6.78 -2.96 3.39
N PRO A 85 -6.96 -2.82 4.71
CA PRO A 85 -7.35 -1.55 5.30
C PRO A 85 -6.27 -0.48 5.11
N ILE A 86 -6.71 0.74 4.83
CA ILE A 86 -5.86 1.93 4.71
C ILE A 86 -6.25 2.90 5.82
N TYR A 87 -5.27 3.25 6.65
CA TYR A 87 -5.41 4.22 7.73
C TYR A 87 -4.64 5.51 7.40
N VAL A 88 -5.06 6.61 8.00
CA VAL A 88 -4.40 7.91 7.89
C VAL A 88 -4.25 8.44 9.31
N ALA A 89 -3.05 8.93 9.63
CA ALA A 89 -2.80 9.60 10.90
C ALA A 89 -3.63 10.90 10.98
N GLU A 90 -4.17 11.21 12.16
CA GLU A 90 -5.06 12.36 12.35
C GLU A 90 -4.33 13.67 12.06
N GLU A 91 -3.07 13.75 12.46
CA GLU A 91 -2.19 14.91 12.23
C GLU A 91 -2.03 15.22 10.73
N VAL A 92 -1.99 14.18 9.89
CA VAL A 92 -1.93 14.33 8.43
C VAL A 92 -3.24 14.87 7.85
N LEU A 93 -4.37 14.57 8.50
CA LEU A 93 -5.67 15.07 8.10
C LEU A 93 -5.87 16.54 8.51
N GLU A 94 -5.33 16.94 9.67
CA GLU A 94 -5.38 18.32 10.15
C GLU A 94 -4.62 19.28 9.23
N ASP A 95 -3.43 18.89 8.75
CA ASP A 95 -2.62 19.67 7.80
C ASP A 95 -3.31 19.96 6.44
N LEU A 96 -4.40 19.25 6.11
CA LEU A 96 -5.17 19.45 4.88
C LEU A 96 -6.27 20.50 5.00
N ILE A 97 -6.64 20.88 6.23
CA ILE A 97 -7.81 21.71 6.52
C ILE A 97 -7.44 23.19 6.75
N ASP A 98 -6.14 23.49 6.89
CA ASP A 98 -5.56 24.84 6.90
C ASP A 98 -4.98 25.26 5.54
#